data_AF-A0A359LW19-F1
#
_entry.id   AF-A0A359LW19-F1
#
_cell.length_a   1.000
_cell.length_b   1.000
_cell.length_c   1.000
_cell.angle_alpha   90.00
_cell.angle_beta   90.00
_cell.angle_gamma   90.00
#
_symmetry.space_group_name_H-M   'P 1'
#
loop_
_entity.id
_entity.type
_entity.pdbx_description
1 polymer ?
#
loop_
_entity_poly.entity_id
_entity_poly.type
_entity_poly.pdbx_seq_one_letter_code
_entity_poly.pdbx_strand_id
1 'polypeptide(L)' 'MPAAPEPAAWTALPLFGQKIVVTRAAEQAGELSARLRALGADVHELPTIAFQPPADP' A
#
# COMPACT_ATOMS: atom_id res chain seq x y z
N MET A 1 3.30 0.96 -39.60
CA MET A 1 2.62 0.44 -38.40
C MET A 1 2.13 1.63 -37.58
N PRO A 2 0.85 1.74 -37.21
CA PRO A 2 0.44 2.79 -36.28
C PRO A 2 1.16 2.58 -34.93
N ALA A 3 1.58 3.68 -34.31
CA ALA A 3 2.15 3.65 -32.96
C ALA A 3 1.13 3.05 -31.99
N ALA A 4 1.58 2.20 -31.07
CA ALA A 4 0.72 1.67 -30.00
C ALA A 4 0.14 2.85 -29.18
N PRO A 5 -1.11 2.75 -28.70
CA PRO A 5 -1.68 3.80 -27.85
C PRO A 5 -0.80 4.01 -26.62
N GLU A 6 -0.51 5.27 -26.31
CA GLU A 6 0.24 5.66 -25.13
C GLU A 6 -0.43 5.07 -23.87
N PRO A 7 0.32 4.44 -22.96
CA PRO A 7 -0.26 3.85 -21.76
C PRO A 7 -0.95 4.94 -20.95
N ALA A 8 -2.18 4.67 -20.52
CA ALA A 8 -2.95 5.61 -19.72
C ALA A 8 -2.19 5.96 -18.43
N ALA A 9 -2.19 7.22 -18.00
CA ALA A 9 -1.32 7.75 -16.95
C ALA A 9 -1.32 6.95 -15.61
N TRP A 10 -2.40 6.23 -15.32
CA TRP A 10 -2.53 5.37 -14.14
C TRP A 10 -1.75 4.04 -14.25
N THR A 11 -1.48 3.56 -15.47
CA THR A 11 -0.61 2.39 -15.71
C THR A 11 0.89 2.71 -15.57
N ALA A 12 1.26 4.00 -15.58
CA ALA A 12 2.63 4.44 -15.36
C ALA A 12 3.00 4.58 -13.87
N LEU A 13 2.04 4.40 -12.95
CA LEU A 13 2.32 4.46 -11.52
C LEU A 13 3.21 3.26 -11.11
N PRO A 14 4.21 3.46 -10.25
CA PRO A 14 5.26 2.46 -10.01
C PRO A 14 4.76 1.18 -9.34
N LEU A 15 3.61 1.21 -8.66
CA LEU A 15 2.99 0.05 -8.04
C LEU A 15 1.71 -0.39 -8.74
N PHE A 16 1.42 0.13 -9.94
CA PHE A 16 0.23 -0.23 -10.68
C PHE A 16 0.14 -1.76 -10.89
N GLY A 17 -1.02 -2.33 -10.55
CA GLY A 17 -1.28 -3.77 -10.67
C GLY A 17 -0.69 -4.64 -9.56
N GLN A 18 0.07 -4.06 -8.62
CA GLN A 18 0.61 -4.80 -7.48
C GLN A 18 -0.43 -4.90 -6.35
N LYS A 19 -0.55 -6.10 -5.77
CA LYS A 19 -1.36 -6.36 -4.58
C LYS A 19 -0.45 -6.45 -3.37
N ILE A 20 -0.67 -5.58 -2.38
CA ILE A 20 0.21 -5.46 -1.21
C ILE A 20 -0.59 -5.70 0.07
N VAL A 21 -0.08 -6.58 0.93
CA VAL A 21 -0.61 -6.80 2.27
C VAL A 21 0.23 -6.01 3.27
N VAL A 22 -0.43 -5.16 4.05
CA VAL A 22 0.20 -4.36 5.12
C VAL A 22 -0.10 -5.00 6.47
N THR A 23 0.92 -5.55 7.12
CA THR A 23 0.80 -6.23 8.43
C THR A 23 1.18 -5.37 9.64
N ARG A 24 1.32 -4.05 9.43
CA ARG A 24 1.70 -3.07 10.46
C ARG A 24 0.62 -2.92 11.52
N ALA A 25 0.99 -2.35 12.67
CA ALA A 25 0.03 -1.95 13.69
C ALA A 25 -1.04 -1.03 13.09
N ALA A 26 -2.29 -1.15 13.55
CA ALA A 26 -3.43 -0.41 13.01
C ALA A 26 -3.17 1.12 12.97
N GLU A 27 -2.51 1.64 14.00
CA GLU A 27 -2.13 3.06 14.16
C GLU A 27 -1.15 3.54 13.07
N GLN A 28 -0.37 2.62 12.49
CA GLN A 28 0.68 2.91 11.50
C GLN A 28 0.30 2.44 10.09
N ALA A 29 -0.67 1.53 9.96
CA ALA A 29 -1.05 0.91 8.70
C ALA A 29 -1.71 1.91 7.74
N GLY A 30 -2.50 2.84 8.25
CA GLY A 30 -3.26 3.79 7.42
C GLY A 30 -2.37 4.72 6.58
N GLU A 31 -1.36 5.35 7.21
CA GLU A 31 -0.45 6.27 6.51
C GLU A 31 0.36 5.55 5.42
N LEU A 32 0.89 4.36 5.74
CA LEU A 32 1.62 3.54 4.79
C LEU A 32 0.72 3.12 3.62
N SER A 33 -0.50 2.67 3.91
CA SER A 33 -1.43 2.20 2.89
C SER A 33 -1.89 3.32 1.97
N ALA A 34 -2.09 4.54 2.48
CA ALA A 34 -2.41 5.71 1.66
C ALA A 34 -1.28 6.02 0.65
N ARG A 35 -0.02 5.97 1.08
CA ARG A 35 1.14 6.19 0.19
C ARG A 35 1.24 5.12 -0.89
N LEU A 36 1.04 3.85 -0.53
CA LEU A 36 1.06 2.74 -1.48
C LEU A 36 -0.07 2.83 -2.51
N ARG A 37 -1.29 3.18 -2.08
CA ARG A 37 -2.44 3.40 -2.98
C ARG A 37 -2.19 4.56 -3.94
N ALA A 38 -1.57 5.65 -3.48
CA ALA A 38 -1.20 6.78 -4.33
C ALA A 38 -0.18 6.40 -5.42
N LEU A 39 0.64 5.37 -5.17
CA LEU A 39 1.57 4.80 -6.14
C LEU A 39 0.92 3.71 -7.03
N GLY A 40 -0.40 3.51 -6.96
CA GLY A 40 -1.15 2.59 -7.82
C GLY A 40 -1.34 1.18 -7.28
N ALA A 41 -0.96 0.91 -6.02
CA ALA A 41 -1.12 -0.42 -5.42
C ALA A 41 -2.56 -0.69 -4.96
N ASP A 42 -2.97 -1.96 -5.04
CA ASP A 42 -4.14 -2.52 -4.37
C ASP A 42 -3.74 -3.02 -2.98
N VAL A 43 -4.12 -2.29 -1.93
CA VAL A 43 -3.59 -2.47 -0.57
C VAL A 43 -4.63 -3.06 0.38
N HIS A 44 -4.26 -4.17 1.01
CA HIS A 44 -5.04 -4.86 2.03
C HIS A 44 -4.37 -4.72 3.40
N GLU A 45 -5.08 -4.17 4.38
CA GLU A 45 -4.57 -3.96 5.74
C GLU A 45 -4.94 -5.17 6.61
N LEU A 46 -3.93 -5.83 7.18
CA LEU A 46 -4.05 -7.00 8.06
C LEU A 46 -3.22 -6.78 9.33
N PRO A 47 -3.67 -5.89 10.25
CA PRO A 47 -2.88 -5.53 11.42
C PRO A 47 -2.61 -6.74 12.32
N THR A 48 -1.33 -7.11 12.42
CA THR A 48 -0.87 -8.28 13.19
C THR A 48 -0.07 -7.87 14.44
N ILE A 49 0.27 -6.58 14.56
CA ILE A 49 1.07 -6.01 15.66
C ILE A 49 0.18 -5.09 16.49
N ALA A 50 0.27 -5.21 17.82
CA ALA A 50 -0.38 -4.29 18.76
C ALA A 50 0.67 -3.74 19.73
N PHE A 51 0.62 -2.45 20.02
CA PHE A 51 1.43 -1.83 21.05
C PHE A 51 0.71 -1.91 22.39
N GLN A 52 1.43 -2.34 23.43
CA GLN A 52 0.93 -2.44 24.79
C GLN A 52 2.02 -1.92 25.74
N PRO A 53 1.65 -1.31 26.88
CA PRO A 53 2.62 -1.01 27.93
C PRO A 53 3.37 -2.28 28.37
N PRO A 54 4.62 -2.16 28.85
CA PRO A 54 5.33 -3.27 29.50
C PRO A 54 4.49 -3.85 30.64
N ALA A 55 4.60 -5.16 30.86
CA ALA A 55 3.77 -5.87 31.84
C ALA A 55 4.15 -5.57 33.30
N ASP A 56 5.33 -5.00 33.58
CA ASP A 56 5.77 -4.56 34.92
C ASP A 56 6.90 -3.49 34.81
N PRO A 57 7.15 -2.71 35.88
CA PRO A 57 8.04 -1.53 35.87
C PRO A 57 9.54 -1.82 35.79
#